data_AF-A0A0L1JNY3-F1
#
_entry.id   AF-A0A0L1JNY3-F1
#
_cell.length_a   1.000
_cell.length_b   1.000
_cell.length_c   1.000
_cell.angle_alpha   90.00
_cell.angle_beta   90.00
_cell.angle_gamma   90.00
#
_symmetry.space_group_name_H-M   'P 1'
#
loop_
_entity.id
_entity.type
_entity.pdbx_description
1 polymer ?
#
loop_
_entity_poly.entity_id
_entity_poly.type
_entity_poly.pdbx_seq_one_letter_code
_entity_poly.pdbx_strand_id
1 'polypeptide(L)'
;MNSEAAAALRSVVAPIFRTAGDWRELQKKLAAKGFGLTFRKGHMVLTDIATGVAICTGKFLGTPLKEMSARLGRPQIVALPGGLSGDFLH
;
A
#
# COMPACT_ATOMS: atom_id res chain seq x y z
N MET A 1 0.96 -12.28 -13.38
CA MET A 1 0.24 -12.80 -12.20
C MET A 1 -1.01 -13.51 -12.69
N ASN A 2 -1.22 -14.77 -12.31
CA ASN A 2 -2.47 -15.48 -12.63
C ASN A 2 -3.61 -14.96 -11.73
N SER A 3 -4.87 -15.16 -12.14
CA SER A 3 -6.03 -14.64 -11.41
C SER A 3 -6.18 -15.21 -10.00
N GLU A 4 -5.65 -16.41 -9.75
CA GLU A 4 -5.73 -17.07 -8.44
C GLU A 4 -4.79 -16.47 -7.40
N ALA A 5 -3.50 -16.27 -7.74
CA ALA A 5 -2.55 -15.60 -6.85
C ALA A 5 -2.98 -14.16 -6.55
N ALA A 6 -3.59 -13.50 -7.54
CA ALA A 6 -4.21 -12.19 -7.38
C ALA A 6 -5.39 -12.19 -6.41
N ALA A 7 -6.27 -13.19 -6.47
CA ALA A 7 -7.43 -13.30 -5.59
C ALA A 7 -7.00 -13.61 -4.14
N ALA A 8 -6.03 -14.52 -3.96
CA ALA A 8 -5.46 -14.83 -2.66
C ALA A 8 -4.77 -13.61 -2.03
N LEU A 9 -3.99 -12.86 -2.82
CA LEU A 9 -3.38 -11.62 -2.34
C LEU A 9 -4.44 -10.60 -1.91
N ARG A 10 -5.50 -10.42 -2.71
CA ARG A 10 -6.61 -9.51 -2.37
C ARG A 10 -7.33 -9.92 -1.09
N SER A 11 -7.59 -11.21 -0.88
CA SER A 11 -8.31 -11.67 0.32
C SER A 11 -7.51 -11.41 1.60
N VAL A 12 -6.17 -11.49 1.53
CA VAL A 12 -5.28 -11.17 2.65
C VAL A 12 -5.20 -9.66 2.89
N VAL A 13 -5.06 -8.88 1.82
CA VAL A 13 -4.71 -7.46 1.92
C VAL A 13 -5.96 -6.59 2.14
N ALA A 14 -7.08 -6.87 1.48
CA ALA A 14 -8.27 -6.03 1.54
C ALA A 14 -8.85 -5.81 2.96
N PRO A 15 -8.88 -6.81 3.86
CA PRO A 15 -9.30 -6.60 5.26
C PRO A 15 -8.39 -5.60 6.00
N ILE A 16 -7.08 -5.60 5.72
CA ILE A 16 -6.13 -4.69 6.35
C ILE A 16 -6.46 -3.24 5.95
N PHE A 17 -6.71 -3.03 4.65
CA PHE A 17 -7.08 -1.74 4.08
C PHE A 17 -8.40 -1.20 4.63
N ARG A 18 -9.36 -2.08 4.95
CA ARG A 18 -10.65 -1.71 5.55
C ARG A 18 -10.57 -1.41 7.05
N THR A 19 -9.70 -2.11 7.78
CA THR A 19 -9.67 -2.07 9.26
C THR A 19 -8.60 -1.18 9.85
N ALA A 20 -7.61 -0.73 9.10
CA ALA A 20 -6.63 0.24 9.59
C ALA A 20 -7.33 1.57 9.94
N GLY A 21 -7.01 2.14 11.11
CA GLY A 21 -7.52 3.43 11.59
C GLY A 21 -6.67 4.61 11.15
N ASP A 22 -5.39 4.39 10.87
CA ASP A 22 -4.48 5.38 10.30
C ASP A 22 -3.45 4.75 9.34
N TRP A 23 -2.64 5.57 8.69
CA TRP A 23 -1.59 5.14 7.75
C TRP A 23 -0.48 4.32 8.41
N ARG A 24 -0.13 4.64 9.67
CA ARG A 24 0.93 3.94 10.40
C ARG A 24 0.48 2.53 10.78
N GLU A 25 -0.75 2.38 11.24
CA GLU A 25 -1.37 1.08 11.53
C GLU A 25 -1.50 0.23 10.26
N LEU A 26 -1.89 0.85 9.13
CA LEU A 26 -1.91 0.19 7.83
C LEU A 26 -0.54 -0.40 7.47
N GLN A 27 0.51 0.42 7.55
CA GLN A 27 1.88 -0.03 7.26
C GLN A 27 2.32 -1.16 8.20
N LYS A 28 2.04 -1.05 9.52
CA LYS A 28 2.38 -2.09 10.49
C LYS A 28 1.69 -3.42 10.19
N LYS A 29 0.38 -3.40 9.90
CA LYS A 29 -0.39 -4.61 9.58
C LYS A 29 0.09 -5.25 8.26
N LEU A 30 0.49 -4.45 7.27
CA LEU A 30 1.08 -4.95 6.03
C LEU A 30 2.47 -5.55 6.26
N ALA A 31 3.32 -4.89 7.02
CA ALA A 31 4.66 -5.37 7.34
C ALA A 31 4.62 -6.71 8.09
N ALA A 32 3.67 -6.89 9.00
CA ALA A 32 3.44 -8.17 9.69
C ALA A 32 3.04 -9.33 8.74
N LYS A 33 2.67 -9.02 7.50
CA LYS A 33 2.35 -9.99 6.44
C LYS A 33 3.45 -10.08 5.37
N GLY A 34 4.60 -9.42 5.57
CA GLY A 34 5.69 -9.39 4.59
C GLY A 34 5.52 -8.35 3.48
N PHE A 35 4.58 -7.41 3.63
CA PHE A 35 4.31 -6.40 2.61
C PHE A 35 4.76 -5.01 3.03
N GLY A 36 5.40 -4.30 2.10
CA GLY A 36 5.65 -2.86 2.17
C GLY A 36 4.56 -2.06 1.45
N LEU A 37 4.44 -0.78 1.79
CA LEU A 37 3.55 0.17 1.13
C LEU A 37 4.34 1.43 0.78
N THR A 38 4.36 1.78 -0.51
CA THR A 38 5.08 2.96 -1.03
C THR A 38 4.20 3.69 -2.05
N PHE A 39 4.60 4.89 -2.45
CA PHE A 39 4.01 5.62 -3.56
C PHE A 39 4.95 5.63 -4.76
N ARG A 40 4.44 5.30 -5.95
CA ARG A 40 5.16 5.43 -7.22
C ARG A 40 4.27 6.15 -8.23
N LYS A 41 4.78 7.26 -8.80
CA LYS A 41 4.07 8.10 -9.77
C LYS A 41 2.66 8.50 -9.31
N GLY A 42 2.49 8.82 -8.02
CA GLY A 42 1.19 9.19 -7.43
C GLY A 42 0.24 8.02 -7.17
N HIS A 43 0.67 6.78 -7.41
CA HIS A 43 -0.08 5.59 -7.08
C HIS A 43 0.48 4.90 -5.85
N MET A 44 -0.40 4.45 -4.97
CA MET A 44 -0.02 3.56 -3.88
C MET A 44 0.34 2.18 -4.46
N VAL A 45 1.47 1.63 -4.04
CA VAL A 45 2.03 0.36 -4.54
C VAL A 45 2.35 -0.54 -3.36
N LEU A 46 1.82 -1.75 -3.40
CA LEU A 46 2.19 -2.83 -2.51
C LEU A 46 3.51 -3.43 -2.99
N THR A 47 4.46 -3.54 -2.09
CA THR A 47 5.79 -4.11 -2.36
C THR A 47 6.01 -5.31 -1.47
N ASP A 48 6.91 -6.19 -1.88
CA ASP A 48 7.49 -7.19 -1.00
C ASP A 48 8.46 -6.47 -0.05
N ILE A 49 8.33 -6.68 1.27
CA ILE A 49 9.13 -5.94 2.25
C ILE A 49 10.60 -6.36 2.25
N ALA A 50 10.90 -7.59 1.84
CA ALA A 50 12.26 -8.13 1.85
C ALA A 50 13.07 -7.65 0.64
N THR A 51 12.42 -7.50 -0.51
CA THR A 51 13.07 -7.20 -1.79
C THR A 51 12.75 -5.81 -2.34
N GLY A 52 11.71 -5.13 -1.83
CA GLY A 52 11.23 -3.85 -2.35
C GLY A 52 10.57 -3.93 -3.73
N VAL A 53 10.41 -5.14 -4.29
CA VAL A 53 9.82 -5.38 -5.60
C VAL A 53 8.33 -5.06 -5.54
N ALA A 54 7.81 -4.35 -6.55
CA ALA A 54 6.40 -4.05 -6.65
C ALA A 54 5.59 -5.32 -6.96
N ILE A 55 4.61 -5.61 -6.11
CA ILE A 55 3.68 -6.72 -6.29
C ILE A 55 2.46 -6.26 -7.09
N CYS A 56 1.78 -5.21 -6.62
CA CYS A 56 0.59 -4.67 -7.28
C CYS A 56 0.32 -3.22 -6.88
N THR A 57 -0.48 -2.51 -7.67
CA THR A 57 -0.92 -1.14 -7.35
C THR A 57 -2.21 -1.17 -6.52
N GLY A 58 -2.49 -0.12 -5.75
CA GLY A 58 -3.73 0.01 -4.97
C GLY A 58 -5.00 -0.02 -5.82
N LYS A 59 -4.92 0.34 -7.11
CA LYS A 59 -6.02 0.15 -8.08
C LYS A 59 -6.43 -1.33 -8.20
N PHE A 60 -5.47 -2.23 -8.03
CA PHE A 60 -5.72 -3.67 -8.00
C PHE A 60 -6.49 -4.10 -6.76
N LEU A 61 -6.30 -3.44 -5.63
CA LEU A 61 -6.91 -3.79 -4.34
C LEU A 61 -8.35 -3.28 -4.19
N GLY A 62 -8.87 -2.55 -5.19
CA GLY A 62 -10.25 -2.05 -5.19
C GLY A 62 -10.49 -0.89 -4.22
N THR A 63 -9.43 -0.34 -3.59
CA THR A 63 -9.53 0.78 -2.66
C THR A 63 -8.71 1.95 -3.22
N PRO A 64 -9.35 2.93 -3.90
CA PRO A 64 -8.62 4.06 -4.43
C PRO A 64 -8.02 4.89 -3.30
N LEU A 65 -6.79 5.38 -3.50
CA LEU A 65 -6.07 6.26 -2.58
C LEU A 65 -6.93 7.42 -2.06
N LYS A 66 -7.86 7.91 -2.88
CA LYS A 66 -8.82 8.96 -2.54
C LYS A 66 -9.73 8.57 -1.37
N GLU A 67 -10.30 7.36 -1.38
CA GLU A 67 -11.17 6.87 -0.30
C GLU A 67 -10.40 6.67 0.99
N MET A 68 -9.18 6.13 0.89
CA MET A 68 -8.32 5.99 2.07
C MET A 68 -7.91 7.34 2.63
N SER A 69 -7.59 8.31 1.78
CA SER A 69 -7.21 9.65 2.24
C SER A 69 -8.38 10.40 2.88
N ALA A 70 -9.61 10.12 2.45
CA ALA A 70 -10.80 10.64 3.10
C ALA A 70 -11.01 10.03 4.50
N ARG A 71 -10.67 8.75 4.70
CA ARG A 71 -10.88 8.03 5.96
C ARG A 71 -9.73 8.18 6.96
N LEU A 72 -8.48 8.08 6.48
CA LEU A 72 -7.25 8.06 7.28
C LEU A 72 -6.55 9.44 7.34
N GLY A 73 -7.09 10.44 6.64
CA GLY A 73 -6.44 11.73 6.42
C GLY A 73 -5.38 11.68 5.31
N ARG A 74 -4.69 12.80 5.08
CA ARG A 74 -3.64 12.87 4.03
C ARG A 74 -2.41 12.08 4.46
N PRO A 75 -1.91 11.13 3.64
CA PRO A 75 -0.66 10.45 3.94
C PRO A 75 0.47 11.48 3.95
N GLN A 76 1.29 11.45 4.99
CA GLN A 76 2.56 12.20 5.01
C GLN A 76 3.56 11.37 4.21
N ILE A 77 4.12 11.93 3.13
CA ILE A 77 5.01 11.20 2.21
C ILE A 77 6.29 12.03 2.04
N VAL A 78 7.47 11.42 2.23
CA VAL A 78 8.73 11.99 1.73
C VAL A 78 8.90 11.55 0.29
N ALA A 79 9.13 12.49 -0.62
CA ALA A 79 9.59 12.16 -1.96
C ALA A 79 11.03 11.62 -1.88
N LEU A 80 11.27 10.44 -2.43
CA LEU A 80 12.60 9.88 -2.59
C LEU A 80 13.38 10.61 -3.71
N PRO A 81 14.73 10.55 -3.70
CA PRO A 81 15.54 11.12 -4.77
C PRO A 81 15.07 10.65 -6.15
N GLY A 82 14.82 11.60 -7.05
CA GLY A 82 14.25 11.35 -8.38
C GLY A 82 12.74 11.60 -8.50
N GLY A 83 12.04 11.94 -7.41
CA GLY A 83 10.67 12.53 -7.44
C GLY A 83 9.54 11.63 -7.93
N LEU A 84 9.86 10.41 -8.38
CA LEU A 84 8.90 9.45 -8.92
C LEU A 84 8.40 8.45 -7.87
N SER A 85 9.05 8.39 -6.70
CA SER A 85 8.66 7.51 -5.60
C SER A 85 8.66 8.28 -4.29
N GLY A 86 7.89 7.82 -3.31
CA GLY A 86 7.87 8.40 -1.99
C GLY A 86 7.43 7.40 -0.94
N ASP A 87 8.02 7.51 0.25
CA ASP A 87 7.71 6.66 1.39
C ASP A 87 6.95 7.44 2.46
N PHE A 88 6.17 6.74 3.26
CA PHE A 88 5.42 7.39 4.32
C PHE A 88 6.37 7.97 5.38
N LEU A 89 6.15 9.23 5.74
CA LEU A 89 6.73 9.86 6.91
C LEU A 89 6.14 9.22 8.17
N HIS A 90 7.01 8.78 9.07
CA HIS A 90 6.64 8.18 10.35
C HIS A 90 5.96 9.16 11.29
#